data_AF-A0A2E7SVX1-F1
#
_entry.id   AF-A0A2E7SVX1-F1
#
_cell.length_a   1.000
_cell.length_b   1.000
_cell.length_c   1.000
_cell.angle_alpha   90.00
_cell.angle_beta   90.00
_cell.angle_gamma   90.00
#
_symmetry.space_group_name_H-M   'P 1'
#
loop_
_entity.id
_entity.type
_entity.pdbx_description
1 polymer ?
#
loop_
_entity_poly.entity_id
_entity_poly.type
_entity_poly.pdbx_seq_one_letter_code
_entity_poly.pdbx_strand_id
1 'polypeptide(L)'
;MNPIGKSIIQQVTLAIGAGIYEEFLFRVLLIYGLNGILGFIFQWSVNIRRWGAMIVAAGIFSAFHFIGEYGDYFSLDLFLLRFFAGLVLGIVYFVRGFGITAYAHSIYDLIVLTQLTTRY
;
A
#
# COMPACT_ATOMS: atom_id res chain seq x y z
N MET A 1 -22.28 13.72 -22.01
CA MET A 1 -21.70 13.68 -20.64
C MET A 1 -20.54 14.66 -20.59
N ASN A 2 -20.52 15.58 -19.63
CA ASN A 2 -19.45 16.58 -19.47
C ASN A 2 -18.09 15.85 -19.32
N PRO A 3 -17.06 16.17 -20.13
CA PRO A 3 -15.74 15.55 -20.04
C PRO A 3 -15.12 15.64 -18.63
N ILE A 4 -15.44 16.69 -17.87
CA ILE A 4 -14.98 16.89 -16.50
C ILE A 4 -15.56 15.82 -15.56
N GLY A 5 -16.84 15.49 -15.70
CA GLY A 5 -17.50 14.47 -14.86
C GLY A 5 -16.97 13.06 -15.10
N LYS A 6 -16.57 12.74 -16.36
CA LYS A 6 -15.90 11.47 -16.66
C LYS A 6 -14.53 11.37 -15.98
N SER A 7 -13.78 12.48 -15.92
CA SER A 7 -12.46 12.52 -15.29
C SER A 7 -12.50 12.31 -13.77
N ILE A 8 -13.46 12.91 -13.06
CA ILE A 8 -13.58 12.77 -11.60
C ILE A 8 -13.95 11.33 -11.22
N ILE A 9 -14.93 10.73 -11.91
CA ILE A 9 -15.34 9.34 -11.65
C ILE A 9 -14.16 8.38 -11.87
N GLN A 10 -13.34 8.62 -12.89
CA GLN A 10 -12.14 7.82 -13.15
C GLN A 10 -11.11 7.96 -12.01
N GLN A 11 -10.81 9.17 -11.55
CA GLN A 11 -9.85 9.39 -10.46
C GLN A 11 -10.32 8.75 -9.15
N VAL A 12 -11.60 8.86 -8.82
CA VAL A 12 -12.20 8.18 -7.65
C VAL A 12 -12.11 6.66 -7.79
N THR A 13 -12.40 6.14 -8.99
CA THR A 13 -12.30 4.69 -9.25
C THR A 13 -10.87 4.19 -9.09
N LEU A 14 -9.88 4.96 -9.56
CA LEU A 14 -8.46 4.64 -9.42
C LEU A 14 -8.01 4.71 -7.96
N ALA A 15 -8.42 5.74 -7.20
CA ALA A 15 -8.11 5.86 -5.77
C ALA A 15 -8.65 4.69 -4.95
N ILE A 16 -9.92 4.31 -5.18
CA ILE A 16 -10.51 3.15 -4.50
C ILE A 16 -9.81 1.85 -4.94
N GLY A 17 -9.61 1.69 -6.24
CA GLY A 17 -8.96 0.52 -6.82
C GLY A 17 -7.54 0.34 -6.29
N ALA A 18 -6.73 1.39 -6.24
CA ALA A 18 -5.36 1.38 -5.72
C ALA A 18 -5.34 0.83 -4.28
N GLY A 19 -6.12 1.43 -3.37
CA GLY A 19 -6.19 0.93 -2.00
C GLY A 19 -6.62 -0.54 -1.86
N ILE A 20 -7.49 -1.05 -2.75
CA ILE A 20 -7.87 -2.48 -2.72
C ILE A 20 -6.77 -3.38 -3.28
N TYR A 21 -6.28 -3.08 -4.48
CA TYR A 21 -5.33 -3.94 -5.20
C TYR A 21 -3.94 -3.92 -4.54
N GLU A 22 -3.48 -2.77 -4.08
CA GLU A 22 -2.20 -2.66 -3.40
C GLU A 22 -2.22 -3.38 -2.06
N GLU A 23 -3.26 -3.18 -1.24
CA GLU A 23 -3.33 -3.90 0.04
C GLU A 23 -3.47 -5.41 -0.14
N PHE A 24 -4.17 -5.86 -1.18
CA PHE A 24 -4.25 -7.28 -1.51
C PHE A 24 -2.88 -7.84 -1.90
N LEU A 25 -2.20 -7.19 -2.85
CA LEU A 25 -0.90 -7.63 -3.34
C LEU A 25 0.16 -7.61 -2.23
N PHE A 26 0.33 -6.46 -1.57
CA PHE A 26 1.43 -6.26 -0.65
C PHE A 26 1.16 -6.84 0.73
N ARG A 27 -0.09 -6.86 1.24
CA ARG A 27 -0.35 -7.34 2.61
C ARG A 27 -0.87 -8.76 2.67
N VAL A 28 -1.67 -9.19 1.69
CA VAL A 28 -2.16 -10.56 1.67
C VAL A 28 -1.15 -11.46 0.99
N LEU A 29 -0.85 -11.23 -0.30
CA LEU A 29 -0.02 -12.14 -1.07
C LEU A 29 1.45 -12.08 -0.68
N LEU A 30 2.03 -10.88 -0.66
CA LEU A 30 3.46 -10.70 -0.46
C LEU A 30 3.89 -11.05 0.97
N ILE A 31 3.17 -10.60 2.01
CA ILE A 31 3.49 -11.00 3.39
C ILE A 31 3.34 -12.51 3.56
N TYR A 32 2.28 -13.13 3.01
CA TYR A 32 2.11 -14.59 3.09
C TYR A 32 3.27 -15.34 2.43
N GLY A 33 3.64 -14.93 1.21
CA GLY A 33 4.76 -15.50 0.46
C GLY A 33 6.09 -15.35 1.20
N LEU A 34 6.42 -14.14 1.64
CA LEU A 34 7.64 -13.86 2.40
C LEU A 34 7.68 -14.62 3.72
N ASN A 35 6.57 -14.70 4.45
CA ASN A 35 6.47 -15.49 5.68
C ASN A 35 6.76 -16.99 5.41
N GLY A 36 6.26 -17.54 4.30
CA GLY A 36 6.57 -18.90 3.87
C GLY A 36 8.05 -19.10 3.55
N ILE A 37 8.64 -18.18 2.77
CA ILE A 37 10.07 -18.23 2.40
C ILE A 37 10.96 -18.11 3.64
N LEU A 38 10.69 -17.14 4.52
CA LEU A 38 11.45 -16.94 5.75
C LEU A 38 11.35 -18.16 6.68
N GLY A 39 10.16 -18.75 6.78
CA GLY A 39 9.94 -19.99 7.51
C GLY A 39 10.71 -21.17 6.93
N PHE A 40 10.75 -21.30 5.60
CA PHE A 40 11.47 -22.37 4.92
C PHE A 40 12.99 -22.24 5.02
N ILE A 41 13.54 -21.05 4.77
CA ILE A 41 14.99 -20.81 4.73
C ILE A 41 15.59 -20.73 6.13
N PHE A 42 15.00 -19.91 7.00
CA PHE A 42 15.61 -19.56 8.28
C PHE A 42 15.03 -20.31 9.48
N GLN A 43 13.93 -21.03 9.31
CA GLN A 43 13.25 -21.78 10.37
C GLN A 43 12.92 -20.92 11.60
N TRP A 44 12.69 -19.63 11.38
CA TRP A 44 12.36 -18.68 12.44
C TRP A 44 11.00 -18.97 13.08
N SER A 45 10.86 -18.56 14.33
CA SER A 45 9.58 -18.61 15.03
C SER A 45 8.52 -17.82 14.27
N VAL A 46 7.26 -18.27 14.35
CA VAL A 46 6.12 -17.71 13.58
C VAL A 46 6.03 -16.19 13.74
N ASN A 47 6.25 -15.68 14.95
CA ASN A 47 6.17 -14.25 15.23
C ASN A 47 7.28 -13.48 14.51
N ILE A 48 8.53 -13.94 14.59
CA ILE A 48 9.68 -13.25 13.98
C ILE A 48 9.51 -13.19 12.46
N ARG A 49 9.15 -14.31 11.82
CA ARG A 49 8.96 -14.32 10.36
C ARG A 49 7.76 -13.48 9.89
N ARG A 50 6.67 -13.40 10.66
CA ARG A 50 5.51 -12.55 10.31
C ARG A 50 5.89 -11.06 10.33
N TRP A 51 6.55 -10.61 11.39
CA TRP A 51 7.00 -9.22 11.50
C TRP A 51 8.10 -8.89 10.49
N GLY A 52 9.05 -9.80 10.28
CA GLY A 52 10.08 -9.67 9.24
C GLY A 52 9.47 -9.55 7.83
N ALA A 53 8.51 -10.41 7.50
CA ALA A 53 7.79 -10.36 6.23
C ALA A 53 7.04 -9.03 6.03
N MET A 54 6.40 -8.50 7.08
CA MET A 54 5.73 -7.19 7.03
C MET A 54 6.71 -6.04 6.75
N ILE A 55 7.87 -6.04 7.42
CA ILE A 55 8.91 -5.00 7.22
C ILE A 55 9.44 -5.05 5.78
N VAL A 56 9.77 -6.24 5.29
CA VAL A 56 10.26 -6.41 3.91
C VAL A 56 9.17 -6.03 2.91
N ALA A 57 7.92 -6.44 3.12
CA ALA A 57 6.79 -6.06 2.25
C ALA A 57 6.57 -4.55 2.22
N ALA A 58 6.70 -3.83 3.35
CA ALA A 58 6.61 -2.37 3.39
C ALA A 58 7.76 -1.70 2.63
N GLY A 59 8.97 -2.26 2.70
CA GLY A 59 10.13 -1.79 1.91
C GLY A 59 9.89 -1.96 0.41
N ILE A 60 9.40 -3.13 0.00
CA ILE A 60 9.06 -3.42 -1.40
C ILE A 60 7.93 -2.50 -1.89
N PHE A 61 6.86 -2.35 -1.11
CA PHE A 61 5.76 -1.43 -1.40
C PHE A 61 6.27 0.00 -1.68
N SER A 62 7.11 0.52 -0.79
CA SER A 62 7.72 1.84 -0.98
C SER A 62 8.57 1.91 -2.24
N ALA A 63 9.45 0.91 -2.47
CA ALA A 63 10.31 0.86 -3.65
C ALA A 63 9.51 0.82 -4.98
N PHE A 64 8.39 0.10 -5.02
CA PHE A 64 7.54 -0.01 -6.22
C PHE A 64 6.98 1.32 -6.70
N HIS A 65 6.84 2.32 -5.82
CA HIS A 65 6.36 3.65 -6.20
C HIS A 65 7.37 4.47 -7.00
N PHE A 66 8.61 4.01 -7.14
CA PHE A 66 9.66 4.68 -7.90
C PHE A 66 10.01 3.97 -9.21
N ILE A 67 9.20 2.99 -9.62
CA ILE A 67 9.47 2.12 -10.78
C ILE A 67 8.39 2.31 -11.85
N GLY A 68 8.81 2.35 -13.13
CA GLY A 68 7.92 2.40 -14.28
C GLY A 68 7.60 3.81 -14.75
N GLU A 69 6.78 3.91 -15.80
CA GLU A 69 6.44 5.17 -16.47
C GLU A 69 5.67 6.16 -15.58
N TYR A 70 4.94 5.64 -14.58
CA TYR A 70 4.17 6.41 -13.60
C TYR A 70 4.84 6.47 -12.21
N GLY A 71 6.11 6.06 -12.11
CA GLY A 71 6.86 6.10 -10.86
C GLY A 71 7.29 7.52 -10.50
N ASP A 72 7.33 7.82 -9.20
CA ASP A 72 7.85 9.10 -8.71
C ASP A 72 9.36 9.21 -8.86
N TYR A 73 9.86 10.44 -8.88
CA TYR A 73 11.28 10.69 -8.67
C TYR A 73 11.68 10.25 -7.26
N PHE A 74 12.76 9.47 -7.20
CA PHE A 74 13.26 9.00 -5.91
C PHE A 74 13.66 10.17 -5.01
N SER A 75 13.07 10.19 -3.83
CA SER A 75 13.45 11.01 -2.69
C SER A 75 13.43 10.13 -1.46
N LEU A 76 14.46 10.25 -0.62
CA LEU A 76 14.53 9.48 0.62
C LEU A 76 13.34 9.80 1.54
N ASP A 77 12.88 11.05 1.58
CA ASP A 77 11.75 11.46 2.39
C ASP A 77 10.45 10.78 1.94
N LEU A 78 10.22 10.73 0.62
CA LEU A 78 9.05 10.09 0.04
C LEU A 78 9.10 8.57 0.20
N PHE A 79 10.29 7.98 0.09
CA PHE A 79 10.52 6.57 0.36
C PHE A 79 10.21 6.22 1.81
N LEU A 80 10.71 7.02 2.77
CA LEU A 80 10.49 6.79 4.19
C LEU A 80 9.01 7.01 4.55
N LEU A 81 8.35 8.04 4.01
CA LEU A 81 6.92 8.27 4.20
C LEU A 81 6.11 7.03 3.80
N ARG A 82 6.33 6.51 2.59
CA ARG A 82 5.61 5.33 2.08
C ARG A 82 5.98 4.06 2.84
N PHE A 83 7.24 3.91 3.22
CA PHE A 83 7.69 2.79 4.03
C PHE A 83 6.97 2.75 5.38
N PHE A 84 6.93 3.87 6.11
CA PHE A 84 6.25 3.96 7.40
C PHE A 84 4.73 3.85 7.27
N ALA A 85 4.12 4.48 6.26
CA ALA A 85 2.71 4.25 5.94
C ALA A 85 2.44 2.75 5.68
N GLY A 86 3.37 2.10 4.99
CA GLY A 86 3.30 0.69 4.70
C GLY A 86 3.35 -0.21 5.95
N LEU A 87 4.18 0.17 6.94
CA LEU A 87 4.23 -0.49 8.25
C LEU A 87 2.95 -0.26 9.06
N VAL A 88 2.42 0.97 9.07
CA VAL A 88 1.16 1.29 9.77
C VAL A 88 0.01 0.46 9.20
N LEU A 89 -0.15 0.42 7.87
CA LEU A 89 -1.16 -0.42 7.22
C LEU A 89 -0.89 -1.92 7.46
N GLY A 90 0.37 -2.35 7.52
CA GLY A 90 0.75 -3.71 7.91
C GLY A 90 0.29 -4.08 9.34
N ILE A 91 0.41 -3.16 10.30
CA ILE A 91 -0.08 -3.34 11.67
C ILE A 91 -1.61 -3.42 11.68
N VAL A 92 -2.30 -2.52 10.96
CA VAL A 92 -3.76 -2.56 10.82
C VAL A 92 -4.20 -3.88 10.22
N TYR A 93 -3.50 -4.38 9.19
CA TYR A 93 -3.78 -5.69 8.59
C TYR A 93 -3.65 -6.83 9.61
N PHE A 94 -2.59 -6.85 10.42
CA PHE A 94 -2.42 -7.90 11.43
C PHE A 94 -3.46 -7.87 12.55
N VAL A 95 -3.96 -6.69 12.92
CA VAL A 95 -4.90 -6.52 14.04
C VAL A 95 -6.35 -6.56 13.59
N ARG A 96 -6.65 -6.10 12.37
CA ARG A 96 -8.02 -5.82 11.89
C ARG A 96 -8.36 -6.52 10.58
N GLY A 97 -7.38 -7.07 9.86
CA GLY A 97 -7.56 -7.80 8.62
C GLY A 97 -7.61 -6.93 7.36
N PHE A 98 -7.78 -7.60 6.21
CA PHE A 98 -7.67 -7.00 4.88
C PHE A 98 -8.69 -5.89 4.62
N GLY A 99 -9.98 -6.15 4.84
CA GLY A 99 -11.04 -5.18 4.48
C GLY A 99 -10.87 -3.82 5.14
N ILE A 100 -10.57 -3.79 6.45
CA ILE A 100 -10.34 -2.54 7.19
C ILE A 100 -9.09 -1.80 6.68
N THR A 101 -8.04 -2.54 6.34
CA THR A 101 -6.79 -1.97 5.80
C THR A 101 -7.00 -1.36 4.42
N ALA A 102 -7.67 -2.09 3.52
CA ALA A 102 -8.01 -1.61 2.18
C ALA A 102 -8.90 -0.36 2.24
N TYR A 103 -9.93 -0.34 3.10
CA TYR A 103 -10.74 0.85 3.29
C TYR A 103 -9.94 2.03 3.82
N ALA A 104 -9.04 1.82 4.79
CA ALA A 104 -8.20 2.88 5.32
C ALA A 104 -7.31 3.50 4.23
N HIS A 105 -6.72 2.66 3.38
CA HIS A 105 -5.91 3.12 2.24
C HIS A 105 -6.77 3.87 1.21
N SER A 106 -7.87 3.29 0.73
CA SER A 106 -8.76 3.94 -0.23
C SER A 106 -9.31 5.28 0.29
N ILE A 107 -9.64 5.37 1.59
CA ILE A 107 -10.10 6.64 2.20
C ILE A 107 -8.98 7.67 2.21
N TYR A 108 -7.75 7.28 2.53
CA TYR A 108 -6.60 8.17 2.45
C TYR A 108 -6.42 8.72 1.03
N ASP A 109 -6.48 7.86 0.02
CA ASP A 109 -6.35 8.27 -1.38
C ASP A 109 -7.45 9.24 -1.79
N LEU A 110 -8.69 9.01 -1.35
CA LEU A 110 -9.81 9.94 -1.60
C LEU A 110 -9.62 11.30 -0.91
N ILE A 111 -9.07 11.32 0.31
CA ILE A 111 -8.74 12.56 1.02
C ILE A 111 -7.67 13.34 0.23
N VAL A 112 -6.59 12.67 -0.18
CA VAL A 112 -5.52 13.30 -0.95
C VAL A 112 -6.04 13.81 -2.30
N LEU A 113 -6.81 12.99 -3.02
CA LEU A 113 -7.46 13.38 -4.27
C LEU A 113 -8.34 14.62 -4.09
N THR A 114 -9.15 14.66 -3.03
CA THR A 114 -10.02 15.80 -2.73
C THR A 114 -9.19 17.05 -2.43
N GLN A 115 -8.12 16.93 -1.65
CA GLN A 115 -7.23 18.05 -1.33
C GLN A 115 -6.53 18.61 -2.57
N LEU A 116 -6.09 17.74 -3.49
CA LEU A 116 -5.45 18.15 -4.74
C LEU A 116 -6.43 18.85 -5.69
N THR A 117 -7.68 18.41 -5.72
CA THR A 117 -8.71 18.94 -6.64
C THR A 117 -9.41 20.20 -6.13
N THR A 118 -9.36 20.50 -4.82
CA THR A 118 -10.02 21.67 -4.19
C THR A 118 -9.08 22.80 -3.79
N ARG A 119 -7.76 22.60 -3.88
CA ARG A 119 -6.74 23.64 -3.59
C ARG A 119 -6.45 24.59 -4.75
N TYR A 120 -7.35 24.67 -5.72
CA TYR A 120 -7.38 25.64 -6.82
C TYR A 120 -8.75 26.31 -6.85
#